data_AF-A0A7M7LLH9-F1
#
_entry.id   AF-A0A7M7LLH9-F1
#
_cell.length_a   1.000
_cell.length_b   1.000
_cell.length_c   1.000
_cell.angle_alpha   90.00
_cell.angle_beta   90.00
_cell.angle_gamma   90.00
#
_symmetry.space_group_name_H-M   'P 1'
#
loop_
_entity.id
_entity.type
_entity.pdbx_description
1 polymer ?
#
loop_
_entity_poly.entity_id
_entity_poly.type
_entity_poly.pdbx_seq_one_letter_code
_entity_poly.pdbx_strand_id
1 'polypeptide(L)'
;MSSKGGPRAAGTDGSDFQHREQVASQYKTSVQLKSKFRTCLYINILVVLIQVVMFAGAHFHIIPSDFYPSPWQYTWMLSGVVSLIGLNALAKNKKEMLSLHDLGLTIFGFGGIFFGFTSQYSSHQRYIASGETKRIADIPLHYIWVFVLASNAINYLATYVYSIRLKAAWNVRKTR
;
A
#
# COMPACT_ATOMS: atom_id res chain seq x y z
N MET A 1 -30.81 18.33 -0.15
CA MET A 1 -31.63 19.32 0.57
C MET A 1 -32.30 18.62 1.74
N SER A 2 -31.95 18.97 2.97
CA SER A 2 -32.67 18.56 4.18
C SER A 2 -33.82 19.56 4.36
N SER A 3 -35.07 19.08 4.36
CA SER A 3 -36.24 19.96 4.49
C SER A 3 -36.27 20.58 5.89
N LYS A 4 -36.02 21.89 5.97
CA LYS A 4 -35.97 22.66 7.22
C LYS A 4 -37.35 23.11 7.73
N GLY A 5 -38.44 22.39 7.45
CA GLY A 5 -39.78 22.88 7.80
C GLY A 5 -40.95 21.89 7.72
N GLY A 6 -40.70 20.57 7.75
CA GLY A 6 -41.79 19.60 7.91
C GLY A 6 -42.23 19.48 9.38
N PRO A 7 -43.48 19.07 9.67
CA PRO A 7 -43.98 18.87 11.03
C PRO A 7 -42.99 17.99 11.81
N ARG A 8 -42.56 18.42 13.00
CA ARG A 8 -41.77 17.55 13.88
C ARG A 8 -42.63 16.31 14.17
N ALA A 9 -42.18 15.14 13.72
CA ALA A 9 -42.85 13.89 13.98
C ALA A 9 -43.10 13.75 15.49
N ALA A 10 -44.38 13.67 15.86
CA ALA A 10 -44.79 13.39 17.22
C ALA A 10 -44.30 11.99 17.59
N GLY A 11 -43.44 11.90 18.60
CA GLY A 11 -42.91 10.65 19.13
C GLY A 11 -41.92 9.95 18.19
N THR A 12 -40.62 10.16 18.39
CA THR A 12 -39.64 9.17 17.95
C THR A 12 -39.76 7.97 18.90
N ASP A 13 -40.16 6.82 18.38
CA ASP A 13 -40.27 5.51 19.06
C ASP A 13 -38.94 4.95 19.61
N GLY A 14 -37.88 5.76 19.66
CA GLY A 14 -36.52 5.36 20.05
C GLY A 14 -35.77 4.55 18.98
N SER A 15 -36.40 4.13 17.88
CA SER A 15 -35.75 3.34 16.82
C SER A 15 -34.73 4.15 16.01
N ASP A 16 -34.89 5.48 15.95
CA ASP A 16 -33.95 6.39 15.27
C ASP A 16 -32.58 6.44 15.97
N PHE A 17 -32.51 6.10 17.26
CA PHE A 17 -31.25 6.01 18.00
C PHE A 17 -30.34 4.89 17.45
N GLN A 18 -30.91 3.70 17.22
CA GLN A 18 -30.18 2.56 16.67
C GLN A 18 -29.62 2.88 15.28
N HIS A 19 -30.40 3.56 14.45
CA HIS A 19 -29.95 3.98 13.13
C HIS A 19 -28.79 4.99 13.20
N ARG A 20 -28.88 5.99 14.09
CA ARG A 20 -27.81 6.99 14.29
C ARG A 20 -26.53 6.37 14.87
N GLU A 21 -26.63 5.43 15.79
CA GLU A 21 -25.49 4.70 16.34
C GLU A 21 -24.79 3.83 15.29
N GLN A 22 -25.55 3.13 14.44
CA GLN A 22 -24.99 2.35 13.35
C GLN A 22 -24.24 3.23 12.34
N VAL A 23 -24.79 4.40 11.99
CA VAL A 23 -24.11 5.34 11.07
C VAL A 23 -22.86 5.95 11.72
N ALA A 24 -22.90 6.30 13.01
CA ALA A 24 -21.76 6.88 13.74
C ALA A 24 -20.61 5.87 13.91
N SER A 25 -20.93 4.62 14.29
CA SER A 25 -19.94 3.54 14.43
C SER A 25 -19.26 3.20 13.09
N GLN A 26 -20.01 3.22 11.99
CA GLN A 26 -19.46 3.05 10.64
C GLN A 26 -18.54 4.21 10.22
N TYR A 27 -18.91 5.45 10.54
CA TYR A 27 -18.05 6.60 10.24
C TYR A 27 -16.73 6.50 11.01
N LYS A 28 -16.79 6.17 12.30
CA LYS A 28 -15.61 5.95 13.15
C LYS A 28 -14.73 4.83 12.57
N THR A 29 -15.32 3.72 12.16
CA THR A 29 -14.62 2.59 11.54
C THR A 29 -13.96 2.97 10.22
N SER A 30 -14.67 3.69 9.34
CA SER A 30 -14.12 4.15 8.06
C SER A 30 -12.95 5.11 8.26
N VAL A 31 -13.05 6.06 9.20
CA VAL A 31 -11.96 7.00 9.51
C VAL A 31 -10.72 6.27 10.03
N GLN A 32 -10.88 5.32 10.95
CA GLN A 32 -9.77 4.51 11.46
C GLN A 32 -9.11 3.67 10.37
N LEU A 33 -9.91 3.02 9.51
CA LEU A 33 -9.39 2.22 8.39
C LEU A 33 -8.66 3.09 7.36
N LYS A 34 -9.19 4.28 7.04
CA LYS A 34 -8.52 5.23 6.13
C LYS A 34 -7.17 5.66 6.65
N SER A 35 -7.06 5.94 7.95
CA SER A 35 -5.79 6.32 8.58
C SER A 35 -4.76 5.18 8.46
N LYS A 36 -5.14 3.95 8.83
CA LYS A 36 -4.27 2.77 8.72
C LYS A 36 -3.83 2.50 7.27
N PHE A 37 -4.78 2.53 6.33
CA PHE A 37 -4.50 2.35 4.92
C PHE A 37 -3.55 3.45 4.39
N ARG A 38 -3.78 4.71 4.76
CA ARG A 38 -2.90 5.83 4.41
C ARG A 38 -1.48 5.63 4.93
N THR A 39 -1.31 5.14 6.16
CA THR A 39 0.00 4.80 6.71
C THR A 39 0.71 3.75 5.86
N CYS A 40 0.03 2.68 5.46
CA CYS A 40 0.63 1.65 4.60
C CYS A 40 1.07 2.20 3.23
N LEU A 41 0.28 3.11 2.64
CA LEU A 41 0.65 3.78 1.40
C LEU A 41 1.88 4.67 1.55
N TYR A 42 1.96 5.44 2.64
CA TYR A 42 3.14 6.26 2.92
C TYR A 42 4.40 5.44 3.17
N ILE A 43 4.28 4.30 3.87
CA ILE A 43 5.40 3.36 4.04
C ILE A 43 5.90 2.89 2.67
N ASN A 44 5.00 2.46 1.78
CA ASN A 44 5.42 2.02 0.45
C ASN A 44 6.07 3.15 -0.37
N ILE A 45 5.47 4.35 -0.36
CA ILE A 45 6.02 5.51 -1.07
C ILE A 45 7.41 5.85 -0.53
N LEU A 46 7.60 5.86 0.80
CA LEU A 46 8.89 6.15 1.42
C LEU A 46 9.95 5.13 0.99
N VAL A 47 9.63 3.84 1.02
CA VAL A 47 10.56 2.78 0.61
C VAL A 47 10.93 2.90 -0.88
N VAL A 48 9.94 3.17 -1.75
CA VAL A 48 10.20 3.42 -3.17
C VAL A 48 11.04 4.68 -3.39
N LEU A 49 10.80 5.76 -2.62
CA LEU A 49 11.60 6.98 -2.70
C LEU A 49 13.05 6.74 -2.31
N ILE A 50 13.31 5.92 -1.29
CA ILE A 50 14.68 5.51 -0.94
C ILE A 50 15.35 4.83 -2.14
N GLN A 51 14.64 3.92 -2.82
CA GLN A 51 15.15 3.25 -4.03
C GLN A 51 15.42 4.25 -5.17
N VAL A 52 14.54 5.24 -5.38
CA VAL A 52 14.73 6.31 -6.37
C VAL A 52 15.98 7.14 -6.05
N VAL A 53 16.19 7.49 -4.79
CA VAL A 53 17.37 8.25 -4.35
C VAL A 53 18.65 7.44 -4.57
N MET A 54 18.64 6.14 -4.26
CA MET A 54 19.77 5.25 -4.53
C MET A 54 20.09 5.18 -6.03
N PHE A 55 19.06 5.05 -6.87
CA PHE A 55 19.23 5.07 -8.32
C PHE A 55 19.81 6.39 -8.82
N ALA A 56 19.26 7.53 -8.38
CA ALA A 56 19.77 8.84 -8.76
C ALA A 56 21.23 9.02 -8.31
N GLY A 57 21.57 8.59 -7.10
CA GLY A 57 22.95 8.62 -6.60
C GLY A 57 23.92 7.78 -7.46
N ALA A 58 23.50 6.61 -7.91
CA ALA A 58 24.29 5.78 -8.84
C ALA A 58 24.39 6.42 -10.24
N HIS A 59 23.32 7.05 -10.72
CA HIS A 59 23.29 7.72 -12.03
C HIS A 59 24.21 8.93 -12.09
N PHE A 60 24.23 9.75 -11.04
CA PHE A 60 25.11 10.91 -10.93
C PHE A 60 26.52 10.56 -10.39
N HIS A 61 26.86 9.27 -10.32
CA HIS A 61 28.17 8.78 -9.83
C HIS A 61 28.52 9.24 -8.40
N ILE A 62 27.52 9.56 -7.57
CA ILE A 62 27.67 9.88 -6.15
C ILE A 62 27.91 8.60 -5.34
N ILE A 63 27.28 7.50 -5.77
CA ILE A 63 27.35 6.16 -5.16
C ILE A 63 27.93 5.20 -6.21
N PRO A 64 28.62 4.10 -5.81
CA PRO A 64 29.14 3.12 -6.77
C PRO A 64 28.08 2.62 -7.75
N SER A 65 28.51 2.34 -8.99
CA SER A 65 27.63 1.81 -10.04
C SER A 65 27.07 0.41 -9.72
N ASP A 66 27.58 -0.26 -8.69
CA ASP A 66 27.02 -1.52 -8.20
C ASP A 66 25.59 -1.43 -7.71
N PHE A 67 25.10 -0.21 -7.45
CA PHE A 67 23.77 0.09 -6.95
C PHE A 67 22.76 0.47 -8.04
N TYR A 68 23.10 0.33 -9.32
CA TYR A 68 22.13 0.48 -10.40
C TYR A 68 20.95 -0.49 -10.21
N PRO A 69 19.70 -0.04 -10.40
CA PRO A 69 18.56 -0.90 -10.16
C PRO A 69 18.55 -2.11 -11.08
N SER A 70 18.30 -3.28 -10.50
CA SER A 70 18.00 -4.50 -11.23
C SER A 70 16.62 -4.40 -11.90
N PRO A 71 16.34 -5.15 -12.98
CA PRO A 71 15.06 -5.13 -13.68
C PRO A 71 13.82 -5.20 -12.77
N TRP A 72 13.85 -6.07 -11.76
CA TRP A 72 12.74 -6.23 -10.82
C TRP A 72 12.48 -4.99 -9.95
N GLN A 73 13.51 -4.19 -9.67
CA GLN A 73 13.38 -2.97 -8.87
C GLN A 73 12.63 -1.90 -9.63
N TYR A 74 12.84 -1.78 -10.94
CA TYR A 74 12.05 -0.86 -11.78
C TYR A 74 10.56 -1.22 -11.76
N THR A 75 10.24 -2.51 -11.91
CA THR A 75 8.86 -3.00 -11.83
C THR A 75 8.24 -2.71 -10.45
N TRP A 76 9.01 -2.96 -9.39
CA TRP A 76 8.57 -2.71 -8.02
C TRP A 76 8.39 -1.21 -7.71
N MET A 77 9.25 -0.33 -8.24
CA MET A 77 9.13 1.12 -8.05
C MET A 77 7.81 1.70 -8.58
N LEU A 78 7.19 1.06 -9.58
CA LEU A 78 5.86 1.45 -10.06
C LEU A 78 4.77 1.29 -8.98
N SER A 79 4.98 0.46 -7.94
CA SER A 79 4.06 0.36 -6.79
C SER A 79 3.91 1.70 -6.05
N GLY A 80 4.93 2.55 -6.09
CA GLY A 80 4.87 3.91 -5.52
C GLY A 80 3.84 4.78 -6.24
N VAL A 81 3.81 4.72 -7.58
CA VAL A 81 2.81 5.42 -8.40
C VAL A 81 1.40 4.89 -8.11
N VAL A 82 1.25 3.56 -8.01
CA VAL A 82 -0.01 2.94 -7.61
C VAL A 82 -0.48 3.46 -6.24
N SER A 83 0.44 3.64 -5.29
CA SER A 83 0.10 4.15 -3.96
C SER A 83 -0.45 5.58 -3.98
N LEU A 84 -0.01 6.42 -4.93
CA LEU A 84 -0.59 7.74 -5.16
C LEU A 84 -2.04 7.66 -5.64
N ILE A 85 -2.36 6.69 -6.50
CA ILE A 85 -3.75 6.41 -6.92
C ILE A 85 -4.60 6.02 -5.70
N GLY A 86 -4.06 5.18 -4.80
CA GLY A 86 -4.68 4.80 -3.54
C GLY A 86 -4.99 6.00 -2.64
N LEU A 87 -4.05 6.94 -2.50
CA LEU A 87 -4.26 8.18 -1.73
C LEU A 87 -5.39 9.04 -2.33
N ASN A 88 -5.41 9.20 -3.65
CA ASN A 88 -6.46 9.94 -4.35
C ASN A 88 -7.85 9.29 -4.19
N ALA A 89 -7.91 7.96 -4.12
CA ALA A 89 -9.15 7.23 -3.88
C ALA A 89 -9.80 7.58 -2.52
N LEU A 90 -8.99 7.86 -1.49
CA LEU A 90 -9.47 8.17 -0.14
C LEU A 90 -10.16 9.53 -0.01
N ALA A 91 -9.77 10.51 -0.83
CA ALA A 91 -10.26 11.89 -0.74
C ALA A 91 -11.78 11.97 -1.03
N LYS A 92 -12.23 11.23 -2.04
CA LYS A 92 -13.63 11.23 -2.50
C LYS A 92 -14.34 9.87 -2.33
N ASN A 93 -13.77 8.95 -1.56
CA ASN A 93 -14.28 7.57 -1.39
C ASN A 93 -14.56 6.87 -2.74
N LYS A 94 -13.66 7.05 -3.72
CA LYS A 94 -13.84 6.53 -5.08
C LYS A 94 -13.47 5.05 -5.12
N LYS A 95 -14.48 4.17 -5.12
CA LYS A 95 -14.30 2.71 -5.17
C LYS A 95 -13.53 2.25 -6.41
N GLU A 96 -13.83 2.82 -7.57
CA GLU A 96 -13.17 2.47 -8.83
C GLU A 96 -11.66 2.75 -8.76
N MET A 97 -11.26 3.91 -8.24
CA MET A 97 -9.85 4.25 -8.03
C MET A 97 -9.19 3.33 -7.01
N LEU A 98 -9.92 2.90 -5.97
CA LEU A 98 -9.40 1.95 -4.99
C LEU A 98 -9.24 0.54 -5.60
N SER A 99 -10.15 0.10 -6.47
CA SER A 99 -10.01 -1.14 -7.23
C SER A 99 -8.86 -1.07 -8.24
N LEU A 100 -8.66 0.08 -8.89
CA LEU A 100 -7.52 0.30 -9.78
C LEU A 100 -6.19 0.26 -9.01
N HIS A 101 -6.16 0.86 -7.81
CA HIS A 101 -5.04 0.72 -6.89
C HIS A 101 -4.77 -0.75 -6.55
N ASP A 102 -5.80 -1.53 -6.19
CA ASP A 102 -5.63 -2.94 -5.83
C ASP A 102 -5.09 -3.79 -6.99
N LEU A 103 -5.57 -3.53 -8.21
CA LEU A 103 -5.06 -4.16 -9.43
C LEU A 103 -3.58 -3.80 -9.66
N GLY A 104 -3.26 -2.50 -9.58
CA GLY A 104 -1.89 -2.01 -9.72
C GLY A 104 -0.96 -2.60 -8.65
N LEU A 105 -1.43 -2.75 -7.41
CA LEU A 105 -0.64 -3.30 -6.31
C LEU A 105 -0.43 -4.81 -6.50
N THR A 106 -1.39 -5.50 -7.10
CA THR A 106 -1.23 -6.90 -7.48
C THR A 106 -0.14 -7.09 -8.54
N ILE A 107 -0.16 -6.27 -9.60
CA ILE A 107 0.79 -6.39 -10.71
C ILE A 107 2.18 -5.88 -10.31
N PHE A 108 2.28 -4.61 -9.88
CA PHE A 108 3.56 -3.95 -9.64
C PHE A 108 4.09 -4.18 -8.22
N GLY A 109 3.21 -4.36 -7.23
CA GLY A 109 3.59 -4.69 -5.86
C GLY A 109 3.95 -6.17 -5.74
N PHE A 110 2.96 -7.06 -5.74
CA PHE A 110 3.18 -8.49 -5.57
C PHE A 110 3.96 -9.13 -6.73
N GLY A 111 3.65 -8.78 -7.99
CA GLY A 111 4.43 -9.24 -9.14
C GLY A 111 5.89 -8.76 -9.10
N GLY A 112 6.11 -7.51 -8.67
CA GLY A 112 7.46 -6.97 -8.45
C GLY A 112 8.23 -7.73 -7.36
N ILE A 113 7.58 -8.06 -6.23
CA ILE A 113 8.18 -8.86 -5.17
C ILE A 113 8.51 -10.27 -5.64
N PHE A 114 7.59 -10.91 -6.36
CA PHE A 114 7.81 -12.27 -6.88
C PHE A 114 9.00 -12.31 -7.83
N PHE A 115 9.09 -11.34 -8.75
CA PHE A 115 10.24 -11.21 -9.64
C PHE A 115 11.54 -10.89 -8.88
N GLY A 116 11.47 -10.07 -7.83
CA GLY A 116 12.60 -9.82 -6.95
C GLY A 116 13.09 -11.09 -6.26
N PHE A 117 12.18 -11.89 -5.72
CA PHE A 117 12.51 -13.14 -5.05
C PHE A 117 13.22 -14.13 -5.97
N THR A 118 12.70 -14.34 -7.19
CA THR A 118 13.34 -15.24 -8.18
C THR A 118 14.71 -14.71 -8.60
N SER A 119 14.87 -13.39 -8.73
CA SER A 119 16.16 -12.76 -9.05
C SER A 119 17.18 -12.97 -7.92
N GLN A 120 16.77 -12.78 -6.66
CA GLN A 120 17.66 -12.93 -5.50
C GLN A 120 18.00 -14.39 -5.20
N TYR A 121 17.14 -15.35 -5.56
CA TYR A 121 17.41 -16.77 -5.35
C TYR A 121 18.74 -17.21 -5.99
N SER A 122 19.01 -16.77 -7.23
CA SER A 122 20.28 -17.06 -7.91
C SER A 122 21.50 -16.50 -7.17
N SER A 123 21.37 -15.31 -6.58
CA SER A 123 22.45 -14.66 -5.82
C SER A 123 22.70 -15.36 -4.48
N HIS A 124 21.65 -15.87 -3.86
CA HIS A 124 21.76 -16.65 -2.63
C HIS A 124 22.44 -18.01 -2.86
N GLN A 125 22.11 -18.70 -3.97
CA GLN A 125 22.78 -19.94 -4.35
C GLN A 125 24.28 -19.75 -4.59
N ARG A 126 24.66 -18.65 -5.28
CA ARG A 126 26.08 -18.29 -5.47
C ARG A 126 26.77 -18.05 -4.14
N TYR A 127 26.15 -17.32 -3.22
CA TYR A 127 26.72 -17.08 -1.90
C TYR A 127 26.96 -18.37 -1.11
N ILE A 128 26.04 -19.33 -1.15
CA ILE A 128 26.24 -20.64 -0.50
C ILE A 128 27.41 -21.40 -1.14
N ALA A 129 27.53 -21.34 -2.47
CA ALA A 129 28.55 -22.09 -3.20
C ALA A 129 29.96 -21.48 -3.10
N SER A 130 30.10 -20.15 -3.20
CA SER A 130 31.40 -19.47 -3.28
C SER A 130 31.74 -18.60 -2.07
N GLY A 131 30.79 -18.29 -1.20
CA GLY A 131 30.96 -17.33 -0.10
C GLY A 131 31.02 -15.85 -0.54
N GLU A 132 31.00 -15.58 -1.85
CA GLU A 132 31.12 -14.22 -2.39
C GLU A 132 29.76 -13.55 -2.53
N THR A 133 29.66 -12.29 -2.10
CA THR A 133 28.45 -11.50 -2.23
C THR A 133 28.78 -10.01 -2.14
N LYS A 134 27.97 -9.18 -2.80
CA LYS A 134 28.03 -7.73 -2.60
C LYS A 134 27.63 -7.42 -1.16
N ARG A 135 28.32 -6.50 -0.50
CA ARG A 135 28.04 -6.10 0.89
C ARG A 135 27.78 -4.61 1.01
N ILE A 136 26.91 -4.24 1.94
CA ILE A 136 26.71 -2.86 2.39
C ILE A 136 26.94 -2.87 3.90
N ALA A 137 27.90 -2.06 4.38
CA ALA A 137 28.23 -2.00 5.81
C ALA A 137 28.42 -3.40 6.44
N ASP A 138 29.20 -4.26 5.75
CA ASP A 138 29.47 -5.66 6.08
C ASP A 138 28.29 -6.64 6.03
N ILE A 139 27.07 -6.16 5.75
CA ILE A 139 25.89 -7.01 5.60
C ILE A 139 25.79 -7.49 4.14
N PRO A 140 25.64 -8.81 3.90
CA PRO A 140 25.37 -9.33 2.57
C PRO A 140 24.11 -8.72 1.95
N LEU A 141 24.25 -8.19 0.75
CA LEU A 141 23.20 -7.44 0.05
C LEU A 141 21.92 -8.27 -0.16
N HIS A 142 22.06 -9.58 -0.39
CA HIS A 142 20.91 -10.45 -0.59
C HIS A 142 20.04 -10.59 0.67
N TYR A 143 20.61 -10.54 1.88
CA TYR A 143 19.81 -10.54 3.12
C TYR A 143 19.02 -9.24 3.28
N ILE A 144 19.62 -8.10 2.91
CA ILE A 144 18.94 -6.80 2.90
C ILE A 144 17.74 -6.87 1.95
N TRP A 145 17.93 -7.39 0.73
CA TRP A 145 16.83 -7.51 -0.23
C TRP A 145 15.74 -8.47 0.23
N VAL A 146 16.09 -9.62 0.81
CA VAL A 146 15.09 -10.55 1.37
C VAL A 146 14.26 -9.87 2.46
N PHE A 147 14.90 -9.11 3.36
CA PHE A 147 14.20 -8.35 4.40
C PHE A 147 13.25 -7.29 3.82
N VAL A 148 13.73 -6.51 2.82
CA VAL A 148 12.91 -5.50 2.13
C VAL A 148 11.73 -6.16 1.43
N LEU A 149 11.93 -7.24 0.69
CA LEU A 149 10.88 -7.99 0.00
C LEU A 149 9.84 -8.53 0.99
N ALA A 150 10.27 -9.14 2.09
CA ALA A 150 9.37 -9.68 3.10
C ALA A 150 8.55 -8.58 3.79
N SER A 151 9.19 -7.47 4.17
CA SER A 151 8.52 -6.34 4.81
C SER A 151 7.50 -5.67 3.87
N ASN A 152 7.83 -5.54 2.58
CA ASN A 152 6.88 -5.04 1.58
C ASN A 152 5.73 -6.01 1.34
N ALA A 153 5.97 -7.33 1.32
CA ALA A 153 4.91 -8.32 1.19
C ALA A 153 3.88 -8.19 2.33
N ILE A 154 4.35 -8.04 3.58
CA ILE A 154 3.50 -7.81 4.75
C ILE A 154 2.73 -6.49 4.61
N ASN A 155 3.41 -5.40 4.22
CA ASN A 155 2.77 -4.11 4.01
C ASN A 155 1.67 -4.17 2.92
N TYR A 156 1.91 -4.89 1.81
CA TYR A 156 0.96 -5.05 0.72
C TYR A 156 -0.24 -5.89 1.14
N LEU A 157 -0.03 -6.98 1.88
CA LEU A 157 -1.12 -7.78 2.44
C LEU A 157 -1.98 -6.93 3.37
N ALA A 158 -1.37 -6.16 4.27
CA ALA A 158 -2.08 -5.24 5.15
C ALA A 158 -2.87 -4.18 4.36
N THR A 159 -2.25 -3.60 3.33
CA THR A 159 -2.88 -2.62 2.42
C THR A 159 -4.11 -3.22 1.75
N TYR A 160 -4.00 -4.44 1.23
CA TYR A 160 -5.09 -5.14 0.54
C TYR A 160 -6.25 -5.47 1.50
N VAL A 161 -5.94 -5.94 2.72
CA VAL A 161 -6.95 -6.19 3.76
C VAL A 161 -7.70 -4.91 4.13
N TYR A 162 -6.99 -3.79 4.32
CA TYR A 162 -7.63 -2.52 4.62
C TYR A 162 -8.45 -1.99 3.45
N SER A 163 -8.00 -2.20 2.21
CA SER A 163 -8.74 -1.84 0.99
C SER A 163 -10.08 -2.60 0.91
N ILE A 164 -10.09 -3.92 1.12
CA ILE A 164 -11.32 -4.73 1.15
C ILE A 164 -12.29 -4.20 2.21
N ARG A 165 -11.81 -3.96 3.44
CA ARG A 165 -12.63 -3.43 4.54
C ARG A 165 -13.18 -2.03 4.23
N LEU A 166 -12.40 -1.17 3.57
CA LEU A 166 -12.85 0.15 3.13
C LEU A 166 -13.92 0.07 2.05
N LYS A 167 -13.75 -0.79 1.04
CA LYS A 167 -14.76 -1.02 -0.01
C LYS A 167 -16.08 -1.52 0.58
N ALA A 168 -16.02 -2.44 1.53
CA ALA A 168 -17.19 -2.92 2.27
C ALA A 168 -17.88 -1.78 3.05
N ALA A 169 -17.12 -0.99 3.81
CA ALA A 169 -17.67 0.16 4.55
C ALA A 169 -18.30 1.23 3.64
N TRP A 170 -17.82 1.36 2.39
CA TRP A 170 -18.39 2.30 1.42
C TRP A 170 -19.60 1.75 0.64
N ASN A 171 -19.84 0.43 0.63
CA ASN A 171 -20.96 -0.21 -0.09
C ASN A 171 -22.33 0.04 0.55
N VAL A 172 -22.40 0.11 1.89
CA VAL A 172 -23.67 0.27 2.62
C VAL A 172 -24.37 1.62 2.34
N ARG A 173 -23.63 2.62 1.84
CA ARG A 173 -24.19 3.95 1.51
C ARG A 173 -25.11 4.00 0.28
N LYS A 174 -25.16 2.97 -0.57
CA LYS A 174 -25.97 2.98 -1.82
C LYS A 174 -27.28 2.19 -1.74
N THR A 175 -27.49 1.38 -0.70
CA THR A 175 -28.72 0.56 -0.53
C THR A 175 -29.83 1.27 0.24
N ARG A 176 -29.92 2.60 0.13
CA ARG A 176 -31.03 3.37 0.69
C ARG A 176 -31.43 4.52 -0.22
#